data_AF-A0A1A5YTP2-F1
#
_entry.id   AF-A0A1A5YTP2-F1
#
_cell.length_a   1.000
_cell.length_b   1.000
_cell.length_c   1.000
_cell.angle_alpha   90.00
_cell.angle_beta   90.00
_cell.angle_gamma   90.00
#
_symmetry.space_group_name_H-M   'P 1'
#
loop_
_entity.id
_entity.type
_entity.pdbx_description
1 polymer ?
#
loop_
_entity_poly.entity_id
_entity_poly.type
_entity_poly.pdbx_seq_one_letter_code
_entity_poly.pdbx_strand_id
1 'polypeptide(L)'
;MNSIVTCKCIGNYGHAITKGKSYEVIESSEGKFRISGDHGRRVWISKAYFIEGNTEVPILNNWKLDDDINDYELIEVTLTFTNKSRRWCLITTPEKLKTYFNERESDPPGIYLQHLIIVKTLTEDDIDRTLFFLDNQDELFTASKPLE
;
A
#
# COMPACT_ATOMS: atom_id res chain seq x y z
N MET A 1 -17.85 -26.56 10.12
CA MET A 1 -16.51 -25.95 10.19
C MET A 1 -16.70 -24.45 10.08
N ASN A 2 -16.02 -23.67 10.91
CA ASN A 2 -16.02 -22.21 10.77
C ASN A 2 -15.31 -21.85 9.46
N SER A 3 -15.81 -20.87 8.72
CA SER A 3 -15.13 -20.39 7.51
C SER A 3 -13.88 -19.60 7.90
N ILE A 4 -12.87 -19.64 7.03
CA ILE A 4 -11.63 -18.86 7.17
C ILE A 4 -11.69 -17.70 6.18
N VAL A 5 -11.20 -16.54 6.59
CA VAL A 5 -11.06 -15.35 5.74
C VAL A 5 -9.68 -14.75 5.91
N THR A 6 -9.08 -14.22 4.85
CA THR A 6 -7.75 -13.59 4.89
C THR A 6 -7.86 -12.09 4.71
N CYS A 7 -7.22 -11.32 5.59
CA CYS A 7 -7.26 -9.86 5.54
C CYS A 7 -6.45 -9.33 4.35
N LYS A 8 -7.09 -8.61 3.43
CA LYS A 8 -6.40 -7.95 2.31
C LYS A 8 -6.12 -6.47 2.55
N CYS A 9 -6.95 -5.80 3.34
CA CYS A 9 -6.88 -4.37 3.65
C CYS A 9 -7.26 -4.17 5.11
N ILE A 10 -6.49 -3.41 5.89
CA ILE A 10 -6.77 -3.22 7.32
C ILE A 10 -7.83 -2.14 7.58
N GLY A 11 -8.04 -1.21 6.64
CA GLY A 11 -8.92 -0.05 6.84
C GLY A 11 -8.62 0.69 8.14
N ASN A 12 -9.67 0.98 8.91
CA ASN A 12 -9.57 1.57 10.25
C ASN A 12 -9.36 0.52 11.38
N TYR A 13 -9.19 -0.75 11.02
CA TYR A 13 -9.13 -1.87 11.96
C TYR A 13 -7.69 -2.38 12.18
N GLY A 14 -6.66 -1.60 11.86
CA GLY A 14 -5.25 -2.00 12.07
C GLY A 14 -4.87 -2.37 13.50
N HIS A 15 -5.68 -1.99 14.49
CA HIS A 15 -5.53 -2.42 15.89
C HIS A 15 -6.06 -3.84 16.16
N ALA A 16 -6.85 -4.39 15.23
CA ALA A 16 -7.60 -5.64 15.39
C ALA A 16 -7.27 -6.68 14.30
N ILE A 17 -6.83 -6.25 13.12
CA ILE A 17 -6.45 -7.12 12.01
C ILE A 17 -5.12 -6.68 11.37
N THR A 18 -4.44 -7.65 10.78
CA THR A 18 -3.15 -7.51 10.09
C THR A 18 -3.29 -8.03 8.66
N LYS A 19 -2.81 -7.27 7.67
CA LYS A 19 -2.82 -7.68 6.26
C LYS A 19 -2.11 -9.03 6.07
N GLY A 20 -2.69 -9.89 5.24
CA GLY A 20 -2.25 -11.25 4.94
C GLY A 20 -2.49 -12.29 6.03
N LYS A 21 -2.94 -11.91 7.23
CA LYS A 21 -3.31 -12.88 8.26
C LYS A 21 -4.72 -13.43 8.02
N SER A 22 -4.88 -14.73 8.25
CA SER A 22 -6.19 -15.39 8.20
C SER A 22 -6.87 -15.44 9.57
N TYR A 23 -8.19 -15.37 9.56
CA TYR A 23 -9.04 -15.34 10.74
C TYR A 23 -10.19 -16.33 10.58
N GLU A 24 -10.56 -16.99 11.68
CA GLU A 24 -11.77 -17.79 11.74
C GLU A 24 -12.99 -16.89 11.91
N VAL A 25 -14.01 -17.12 11.08
CA VAL A 25 -15.31 -16.47 11.18
C VAL A 25 -16.17 -17.19 12.21
N ILE A 26 -16.50 -16.47 13.28
CA ILE A 26 -17.35 -16.96 14.36
C ILE A 26 -18.83 -16.79 13.98
N GLU A 27 -19.16 -15.64 13.41
CA GLU A 27 -20.50 -15.29 12.93
C GLU A 27 -20.40 -14.45 11.66
N SER A 28 -21.44 -14.47 10.83
CA SER A 28 -21.52 -13.63 9.64
C SER A 28 -22.89 -12.96 9.58
N SER A 29 -22.90 -11.67 9.22
CA SER A 29 -24.12 -10.93 8.91
C SER A 29 -24.09 -10.46 7.44
N GLU A 30 -25.12 -9.75 7.02
CA GLU A 30 -25.06 -8.96 5.80
C GLU A 30 -23.89 -7.97 5.91
N GLY A 31 -22.96 -8.04 4.95
CA GLY A 31 -21.82 -7.13 4.84
C GLY A 31 -20.70 -7.24 5.89
N LYS A 32 -20.81 -8.05 6.96
CA LYS A 32 -19.75 -8.15 7.99
C LYS A 32 -19.44 -9.59 8.42
N PHE A 33 -18.20 -9.79 8.86
CA PHE A 33 -17.75 -10.97 9.59
C PHE A 33 -17.46 -10.62 11.05
N ARG A 34 -17.79 -11.55 11.96
CA ARG A 34 -17.34 -11.51 13.35
C ARG A 34 -16.16 -12.46 13.49
N ILE A 35 -15.01 -11.93 13.90
CA ILE A 35 -13.76 -12.70 14.05
C ILE A 35 -13.16 -12.49 15.44
N SER A 36 -12.23 -13.36 15.84
CA SER A 36 -11.29 -13.08 16.93
C SER A 36 -10.12 -12.27 16.38
N GLY A 37 -10.06 -10.98 16.71
CA GLY A 37 -8.99 -10.08 16.26
C GLY A 37 -7.66 -10.34 16.98
N ASP A 38 -6.60 -9.69 16.49
CA ASP A 38 -5.22 -9.82 16.99
C ASP A 38 -5.07 -9.44 18.48
N HIS A 39 -5.94 -8.55 18.96
CA HIS A 39 -6.02 -8.16 20.37
C HIS A 39 -6.79 -9.17 21.26
N GLY A 40 -7.12 -10.35 20.75
CA GLY A 40 -7.80 -11.42 21.51
C GLY A 40 -9.27 -11.15 21.87
N ARG A 41 -9.94 -10.19 21.19
CA ARG A 41 -11.37 -9.88 21.40
C ARG A 41 -12.14 -10.11 20.11
N ARG A 42 -13.45 -10.32 20.25
CA ARG A 42 -14.34 -10.47 19.09
C ARG A 42 -14.73 -9.11 18.53
N VAL A 43 -14.65 -8.95 17.22
CA VAL A 43 -14.95 -7.69 16.52
C VAL A 43 -15.73 -7.95 15.23
N TRP A 44 -16.65 -7.05 14.88
CA TRP A 44 -17.37 -7.05 13.61
C TRP A 44 -16.63 -6.17 12.60
N ILE A 45 -16.24 -6.75 11.47
CA ILE A 45 -15.47 -6.06 10.42
C ILE A 45 -16.16 -6.27 9.07
N SER A 46 -16.12 -5.25 8.21
CA SER A 46 -16.67 -5.33 6.85
C SER A 46 -16.06 -6.48 6.04
N LYS A 47 -16.89 -7.23 5.31
CA LYS A 47 -16.42 -8.29 4.41
C LYS A 47 -15.50 -7.76 3.31
N ALA A 48 -15.63 -6.47 2.95
CA ALA A 48 -14.81 -5.84 1.91
C ALA A 48 -13.30 -5.84 2.21
N TYR A 49 -12.91 -6.00 3.48
CA TYR A 49 -11.52 -6.05 3.94
C TYR A 49 -10.90 -7.44 3.86
N PHE A 50 -11.67 -8.46 3.49
CA PHE A 50 -11.22 -9.85 3.46
C PHE A 50 -11.38 -10.50 2.09
N ILE A 51 -10.62 -11.56 1.90
CA ILE A 51 -10.78 -12.58 0.85
C ILE A 51 -11.27 -13.85 1.54
N GLU A 52 -12.28 -14.52 0.98
CA GLU A 52 -12.74 -15.79 1.53
C GLU A 52 -11.71 -16.90 1.32
N GLY A 53 -11.46 -17.69 2.36
CA GLY A 53 -10.45 -18.74 2.38
C GLY A 53 -9.10 -18.30 2.98
N ASN A 54 -8.18 -19.26 3.01
CA ASN A 54 -6.78 -19.04 3.32
C ASN A 54 -6.05 -18.72 2.02
N THR A 55 -5.88 -17.43 1.73
CA THR A 55 -5.37 -16.94 0.44
C THR A 55 -4.09 -16.16 0.68
N GLU A 56 -3.07 -16.41 -0.13
CA GLU A 56 -1.85 -15.62 -0.08
C GLU A 56 -2.13 -14.17 -0.52
N VAL A 57 -1.76 -13.22 0.33
CA VAL A 57 -1.83 -11.79 0.02
C VAL A 57 -0.39 -11.27 -0.09
N PRO A 58 0.02 -10.68 -1.21
CA PRO A 58 1.32 -10.03 -1.32
C PRO A 58 1.40 -8.87 -0.33
N ILE A 59 2.45 -8.87 0.49
CA ILE A 59 2.76 -7.80 1.46
C ILE A 59 4.07 -7.17 1.03
N LEU A 60 4.17 -5.84 1.12
CA LEU A 60 5.44 -5.16 0.86
C LEU A 60 6.52 -5.70 1.81
N ASN A 61 7.61 -6.22 1.26
CA ASN A 61 8.71 -6.77 2.04
C ASN A 61 9.88 -5.79 2.14
N ASN A 62 10.24 -5.15 1.01
CA ASN A 62 11.24 -4.08 0.97
C ASN A 62 11.01 -3.17 -0.24
N TRP A 63 11.76 -2.07 -0.27
CA TRP A 63 11.83 -1.15 -1.40
C TRP A 63 13.26 -0.62 -1.55
N LYS A 64 13.57 -0.06 -2.72
CA LYS A 64 14.83 0.66 -2.98
C LYS A 64 14.60 1.80 -3.96
N LEU A 65 15.38 2.86 -3.82
CA LEU A 65 15.47 3.90 -4.84
C LEU A 65 16.30 3.39 -6.01
N ASP A 66 15.84 3.64 -7.23
CA ASP A 66 16.57 3.34 -8.45
C ASP A 66 17.34 4.59 -8.96
N ASP A 67 16.93 5.79 -8.54
CA ASP A 67 17.57 7.06 -8.87
C ASP A 67 18.21 7.76 -7.64
N ASP A 68 19.19 8.64 -7.88
CA ASP A 68 19.72 9.55 -6.85
C ASP A 68 18.70 10.66 -6.54
N ILE A 69 18.37 10.83 -5.26
CA ILE A 69 17.39 11.82 -4.81
C ILE A 69 17.81 13.27 -5.09
N ASN A 70 19.09 13.53 -5.33
CA ASN A 70 19.60 14.88 -5.60
C ASN A 70 19.50 15.26 -7.08
N ASP A 71 19.46 14.27 -7.96
CA ASP A 71 19.57 14.48 -9.41
C ASP A 71 18.20 14.55 -10.11
N TYR A 72 17.13 14.11 -9.45
CA TYR A 72 15.81 13.96 -10.06
C TYR A 72 14.67 14.49 -9.18
N GLU A 73 13.65 15.13 -9.76
CA GLU A 73 12.45 15.57 -9.04
C GLU A 73 11.43 14.45 -8.82
N LEU A 74 11.44 13.46 -9.71
CA LEU A 74 10.58 12.27 -9.68
C LEU A 74 11.50 11.06 -9.60
N ILE A 75 11.45 10.34 -8.48
CA ILE A 75 12.38 9.25 -8.16
C ILE A 75 11.70 7.92 -8.45
N GLU A 76 12.31 7.06 -9.25
CA GLU A 76 11.86 5.69 -9.43
C GLU A 76 12.17 4.83 -8.20
N VAL A 77 11.19 4.03 -7.78
CA VAL A 77 11.29 3.15 -6.61
C VAL A 77 10.85 1.75 -6.99
N THR A 78 11.76 0.79 -6.87
CA THR A 78 11.44 -0.64 -6.92
C THR A 78 10.85 -1.09 -5.59
N LEU A 79 9.72 -1.80 -5.65
CA LEU A 79 9.04 -2.46 -4.55
C LEU A 79 9.19 -3.98 -4.70
N THR A 80 9.51 -4.70 -3.62
CA THR A 80 9.53 -6.17 -3.58
C THR A 80 8.53 -6.69 -2.56
N PHE A 81 7.67 -7.60 -2.97
CA PHE A 81 6.65 -8.20 -2.11
C PHE A 81 7.10 -9.56 -1.56
N THR A 82 6.41 -10.04 -0.53
CA THR A 82 6.66 -11.35 0.13
C THR A 82 6.61 -12.54 -0.83
N ASN A 83 5.76 -12.47 -1.86
CA ASN A 83 5.67 -13.47 -2.93
C ASN A 83 6.76 -13.32 -4.00
N LYS A 84 7.78 -12.48 -3.77
CA LYS A 84 8.89 -12.14 -4.69
C LYS A 84 8.49 -11.35 -5.93
N SER A 85 7.20 -11.03 -6.11
CA SER A 85 6.80 -10.13 -7.20
C SER A 85 7.41 -8.76 -6.97
N ARG A 86 7.77 -8.10 -8.08
CA ARG A 86 8.37 -6.78 -8.09
C ARG A 86 7.43 -5.79 -8.76
N ARG A 87 7.44 -4.56 -8.27
CA ARG A 87 6.68 -3.45 -8.83
C ARG A 87 7.53 -2.20 -8.81
N TRP A 88 7.13 -1.17 -9.54
CA TRP A 88 7.72 0.15 -9.44
C TRP A 88 6.66 1.24 -9.33
N CYS A 89 7.03 2.34 -8.72
CA CYS A 89 6.29 3.59 -8.69
C CYS A 89 7.25 4.78 -8.75
N LEU A 90 6.69 5.97 -8.91
CA LEU A 90 7.42 7.23 -8.76
C LEU A 90 7.13 7.81 -7.38
N ILE A 91 8.16 8.37 -6.73
CA ILE A 91 8.02 9.14 -5.50
C ILE A 91 8.55 10.55 -5.71
N THR A 92 7.89 11.53 -5.10
CA THR A 92 8.34 12.92 -5.07
C THR A 92 7.91 13.62 -3.78
N THR A 93 8.31 14.88 -3.62
CA THR A 93 7.83 15.77 -2.57
C THR A 93 7.15 16.99 -3.19
N PRO A 94 6.31 17.72 -2.43
CA PRO A 94 5.75 18.98 -2.90
C PRO A 94 6.81 19.99 -3.38
N GLU A 95 7.95 20.08 -2.68
CA GLU A 95 9.04 20.99 -3.07
C GLU A 95 9.75 20.57 -4.36
N LYS A 96 9.94 19.26 -4.58
CA LYS A 96 10.48 18.76 -5.85
C LYS A 96 9.50 18.95 -7.01
N LEU A 97 8.20 18.77 -6.79
CA LEU A 97 7.19 19.09 -7.81
C LEU A 97 7.20 20.57 -8.18
N LYS A 98 7.32 21.46 -7.19
CA LYS A 98 7.47 22.90 -7.45
C LYS A 98 8.70 23.19 -8.31
N THR A 99 9.82 22.55 -8.03
CA THR A 99 11.06 22.66 -8.81
C THR A 99 10.84 22.17 -10.25
N TYR A 100 10.25 20.97 -10.40
CA TYR A 100 9.92 20.37 -11.69
C TYR A 100 9.13 21.32 -12.60
N PHE A 101 8.11 21.98 -12.07
CA PHE A 101 7.27 22.90 -12.83
C PHE A 101 7.90 24.28 -13.07
N ASN A 102 8.85 24.72 -12.24
CA ASN A 102 9.53 25.99 -12.43
C ASN A 102 10.66 25.90 -13.47
N GLU A 103 11.34 24.76 -13.52
CA GLU A 103 12.53 24.58 -14.37
C GLU A 103 12.20 24.07 -15.78
N ARG A 104 11.01 23.50 -15.96
CA ARG A 104 10.56 22.97 -17.24
C ARG A 104 9.43 23.83 -17.79
N GLU A 105 9.65 24.43 -18.96
CA GLU A 105 8.52 24.90 -19.76
C GLU A 105 7.61 23.71 -20.05
N SER A 106 6.39 23.79 -19.54
CA SER A 106 5.38 22.76 -19.72
C SER A 106 4.37 23.27 -20.75
N ASP A 107 4.39 22.70 -21.95
CA ASP A 107 3.30 22.83 -22.94
C ASP A 107 2.80 21.42 -23.31
N PRO A 108 1.61 21.00 -22.84
CA PRO A 108 0.61 21.76 -22.08
C PRO A 108 1.08 22.14 -20.65
N PRO A 109 0.44 23.13 -20.00
CA PRO A 109 0.83 23.62 -18.66
C PRO A 109 0.40 22.67 -17.54
N GLY A 110 0.77 21.38 -17.65
CA GLY A 110 0.46 20.34 -16.69
C GLY A 110 0.98 18.98 -17.15
N ILE A 111 1.06 18.05 -16.20
CA ILE A 111 1.48 16.66 -16.46
C ILE A 111 0.44 15.70 -15.91
N TYR A 112 0.26 14.58 -16.61
CA TYR A 112 -0.49 13.43 -16.11
C TYR A 112 0.50 12.31 -15.80
N LEU A 113 0.60 11.93 -14.52
CA LEU A 113 1.49 10.87 -14.06
C LEU A 113 0.70 9.83 -13.28
N GLN A 114 0.64 8.61 -13.82
CA GLN A 114 0.14 7.46 -13.08
C GLN A 114 1.22 6.94 -12.13
N HIS A 115 0.81 6.36 -11.00
CA HIS A 115 1.72 5.71 -10.04
C HIS A 115 2.73 6.66 -9.37
N LEU A 116 2.38 7.94 -9.31
CA LEU A 116 3.11 8.93 -8.51
C LEU A 116 2.58 8.93 -7.07
N ILE A 117 3.48 8.77 -6.12
CA ILE A 117 3.24 8.90 -4.69
C ILE A 117 3.95 10.16 -4.21
N ILE A 118 3.24 11.03 -3.49
CA ILE A 118 3.80 12.27 -2.95
C ILE A 118 4.02 12.05 -1.45
N VAL A 119 5.29 12.11 -1.02
CA VAL A 119 5.70 12.01 0.38
C VAL A 119 6.07 13.39 0.94
N LYS A 120 6.11 13.51 2.25
CA LYS A 120 6.47 14.77 2.92
C LYS A 120 7.94 15.13 2.68
N THR A 121 8.86 14.19 2.92
CA THR A 121 10.29 14.31 2.63
C THR A 121 10.81 13.02 1.99
N LEU A 122 11.95 13.09 1.29
CA LEU A 122 12.63 11.90 0.75
C LEU A 122 13.54 11.22 1.78
N THR A 123 13.23 11.36 3.08
CA THR A 123 13.91 10.55 4.10
C THR A 123 13.39 9.12 4.02
N GLU A 124 14.26 8.16 4.37
CA GLU A 124 13.90 6.74 4.38
C GLU A 124 12.67 6.48 5.25
N ASP A 125 12.56 7.11 6.43
CA ASP A 125 11.41 6.95 7.34
C ASP A 125 10.08 7.45 6.74
N ASP A 126 10.07 8.61 6.07
CA ASP A 126 8.84 9.15 5.46
C ASP A 126 8.40 8.30 4.26
N ILE A 127 9.35 7.81 3.45
CA ILE A 127 9.07 6.92 2.32
C ILE A 127 8.53 5.59 2.84
N ASP A 128 9.23 4.99 3.80
CA ASP A 128 8.89 3.69 4.37
C ASP A 128 7.48 3.69 4.96
N ARG A 129 7.19 4.65 5.84
CA ARG A 129 5.87 4.79 6.47
C ARG A 129 4.76 4.96 5.44
N THR A 130 5.02 5.74 4.39
CA THR A 130 4.03 5.99 3.34
C THR A 130 3.75 4.73 2.53
N LEU A 131 4.80 4.03 2.09
CA LEU A 131 4.67 2.80 1.30
C LEU A 131 4.00 1.68 2.09
N PHE A 132 4.41 1.45 3.34
CA PHE A 132 3.78 0.45 4.21
C PHE A 132 2.34 0.82 4.59
N PHE A 133 2.02 2.10 4.73
CA PHE A 133 0.64 2.54 4.91
C PHE A 133 -0.22 2.16 3.70
N LEU A 134 0.20 2.55 2.49
CA LEU A 134 -0.52 2.24 1.25
C LEU A 134 -0.66 0.73 1.02
N ASP A 135 0.38 -0.06 1.36
CA ASP A 135 0.30 -1.51 1.27
C ASP A 135 -0.79 -2.06 2.21
N ASN A 136 -0.79 -1.64 3.46
CA ASN A 136 -1.79 -2.05 4.44
C ASN A 136 -3.23 -1.69 4.05
N GLN A 137 -3.40 -0.63 3.23
CA GLN A 137 -4.71 -0.23 2.70
C GLN A 137 -5.10 -0.92 1.38
N ASP A 138 -4.27 -1.83 0.85
CA ASP A 138 -4.46 -2.45 -0.48
C ASP A 138 -4.42 -1.43 -1.64
N GLU A 139 -3.79 -0.27 -1.41
CA GLU A 139 -3.71 0.84 -2.38
C GLU A 139 -2.40 0.82 -3.17
N LEU A 140 -1.34 0.24 -2.60
CA LEU A 140 -0.01 0.23 -3.22
C LEU A 140 0.01 -0.49 -4.58
N PHE A 141 -0.81 -1.51 -4.78
CA PHE A 141 -0.94 -2.20 -6.07
C PHE A 141 -1.50 -1.29 -7.17
N THR A 142 -2.43 -0.39 -6.82
CA THR A 142 -2.96 0.61 -7.76
C THR A 142 -1.94 1.72 -7.98
N ALA A 143 -1.21 2.11 -6.93
CA ALA A 143 -0.19 3.15 -6.97
C ALA A 143 1.15 2.70 -7.59
N SER A 144 1.25 1.48 -8.13
CA SER A 144 2.48 0.95 -8.73
C SER A 144 2.19 0.06 -9.94
N LYS A 145 3.19 -0.20 -10.77
CA LYS A 145 3.12 -1.13 -11.91
C LYS A 145 4.01 -2.36 -11.69
N PRO A 146 3.65 -3.54 -12.21
CA PRO A 146 4.57 -4.69 -12.21
C PRO A 146 5.91 -4.34 -12.88
N LEU A 147 7.00 -4.78 -12.26
CA LEU A 147 8.28 -5.02 -12.92
C LEU A 147 8.24 -6.50 -13.30
N GLU A 148 8.47 -6.82 -14.58
CA GLU A 148 8.31 -8.15 -15.19
C GLU A 148 8.58 -9.36 -14.28
#